data_AF-A0A150S2S5-F1
#
_entry.id   AF-A0A150S2S5-F1
#
_cell.length_a   1.000
_cell.length_b   1.000
_cell.length_c   1.000
_cell.angle_alpha   90.00
_cell.angle_beta   90.00
_cell.angle_gamma   90.00
#
_symmetry.space_group_name_H-M   'P 1'
#
loop_
_entity.id
_entity.type
_entity.pdbx_description
1 polymer ?
#
loop_
_entity_poly.entity_id
_entity_poly.type
_entity_poly.pdbx_seq_one_letter_code
_entity_poly.pdbx_strand_id
1 'polypeptide(L)'
;MHGPSLRTGLLLLGALLAASPGCEDVDVFIPLPEQSGPAGVLDGTVTYSGPRPCTKDGHVVGAAIVLGFDTRLLPPPEGLGASAASIDVITGDELFGGLGAALDPAPDGALRCPAPDAPPVTVSATWRMSPLPAGTYQIRGFYDRDGDFDPTFSIANLPSQGDVAGGAIENATEVLGGAAPRYREVTLAAPIPETGARISGIAVTLGLPLPLERPVFHVAEVLAPPSGVTQSAGEVVMASDFQLDVFSPAAPAETEASLLRLRLAAGVPGKEAARAAAPPLSLPVGGDAAPTLTYARQDVNGDGELDGKDHVPDSPLIPALFPLSVFSKLEGDSKLVSQAAPAVVLQGLTIYEDLLTTAGQIGSDDLNDPKESALVGVRPAALCMHPTDPARGGVLVISHAEDREGNPIIAEEGAADVEEALSRQFGRAIKIVYGCLPEGRYALNLIYGTGQAWTVPNEAGVCAPSEPAPSAEICGARPRLTSQDAVLRVGPPDDPAYCAEHPTPALCAP
;
A
#
# COMPACT_ATOMS: atom_id res chain seq x y z
N MET A 1 32.55 -50.50 67.76
CA MET A 1 31.88 -49.19 67.65
C MET A 1 31.19 -49.14 66.29
N HIS A 2 29.89 -49.42 66.29
CA HIS A 2 28.97 -49.20 65.17
C HIS A 2 27.79 -48.44 65.78
N GLY A 3 27.51 -47.25 65.27
CA GLY A 3 26.37 -46.43 65.67
C GLY A 3 25.48 -46.16 64.45
N PRO A 4 24.15 -46.07 64.61
CA PRO A 4 23.19 -46.56 63.62
C PRO A 4 22.40 -45.45 62.91
N SER A 5 21.76 -45.86 61.81
CA SER A 5 20.66 -45.17 61.15
C SER A 5 19.38 -45.24 62.00
N LEU A 6 18.43 -44.30 61.81
CA LEU A 6 17.01 -44.67 61.79
C LEU A 6 16.14 -43.68 61.03
N ARG A 7 15.32 -44.29 60.16
CA ARG A 7 14.31 -43.70 59.27
C ARG A 7 13.06 -43.23 60.03
N THR A 8 12.26 -42.47 59.27
CA THR A 8 10.78 -42.52 59.15
C THR A 8 10.01 -41.37 59.82
N GLY A 9 9.24 -40.64 59.01
CA GLY A 9 8.23 -39.68 59.47
C GLY A 9 7.77 -38.69 58.40
N LEU A 10 7.06 -39.19 57.39
CA LEU A 10 6.31 -38.43 56.38
C LEU A 10 5.10 -37.74 57.06
N LEU A 11 4.85 -36.44 56.82
CA LEU A 11 3.49 -35.89 56.60
C LEU A 11 3.49 -34.42 56.17
N LEU A 12 2.68 -34.18 55.14
CA LEU A 12 2.36 -32.96 54.39
C LEU A 12 1.88 -31.76 55.22
N LEU A 13 2.28 -30.57 54.79
CA LEU A 13 1.48 -29.35 54.52
C LEU A 13 2.50 -28.26 54.13
N GLY A 14 2.38 -27.42 53.11
CA GLY A 14 1.30 -27.01 52.23
C GLY A 14 1.83 -25.77 51.50
N ALA A 15 1.42 -25.61 50.25
CA ALA A 15 1.91 -24.65 49.26
C ALA A 15 1.95 -23.18 49.72
N LEU A 16 3.00 -22.46 49.30
CA LEU A 16 3.00 -21.02 48.97
C LEU A 16 4.34 -20.66 48.32
N LEU A 17 4.54 -21.11 47.08
CA LEU A 17 5.42 -20.46 46.12
C LEU A 17 4.50 -19.90 45.04
N ALA A 18 4.15 -18.63 45.21
CA ALA A 18 3.38 -17.87 44.24
C ALA A 18 4.17 -17.79 42.94
N ALA A 19 3.48 -18.19 41.87
CA ALA A 19 3.88 -18.05 40.49
C ALA A 19 4.20 -16.58 40.16
N SER A 20 5.42 -16.35 39.71
CA SER A 20 5.69 -15.27 38.75
C SER A 20 5.34 -15.86 37.39
N PRO A 21 4.44 -15.27 36.59
CA PRO A 21 4.30 -15.68 35.21
C PRO A 21 5.63 -15.37 34.52
N GLY A 22 6.27 -16.43 34.05
CA GLY A 22 7.42 -16.33 33.19
C GLY A 22 7.04 -15.60 31.90
N CYS A 23 8.06 -15.10 31.23
CA CYS A 23 8.03 -14.77 29.82
C CYS A 23 7.33 -15.89 29.06
N GLU A 24 6.05 -15.73 28.76
CA GLU A 24 5.42 -16.48 27.68
C GLU A 24 6.03 -15.91 26.40
N ASP A 25 6.60 -16.80 25.59
CA ASP A 25 7.02 -16.48 24.23
C ASP A 25 5.84 -15.79 23.54
N VAL A 26 6.06 -14.58 23.04
CA VAL A 26 5.07 -13.89 22.21
C VAL A 26 4.79 -14.83 21.04
N ASP A 27 3.54 -15.24 20.86
CA ASP A 27 3.10 -15.98 19.67
C ASP A 27 3.45 -15.13 18.44
N VAL A 28 4.61 -15.39 17.84
CA VAL A 28 5.01 -14.76 16.58
C VAL A 28 4.08 -15.33 15.51
N PHE A 29 3.09 -14.52 15.13
CA PHE A 29 1.99 -14.84 14.21
C PHE A 29 2.46 -15.16 12.77
N ILE A 30 3.75 -15.00 12.48
CA ILE A 30 4.34 -15.30 11.19
C ILE A 30 5.38 -16.40 11.44
N PRO A 31 5.34 -17.56 10.76
CA PRO A 31 6.52 -18.40 10.68
C PRO A 31 7.61 -17.53 10.07
N LEU A 32 8.56 -17.07 10.90
CA LEU A 32 9.80 -16.51 10.41
C LEU A 32 10.29 -17.53 9.37
N PRO A 33 10.50 -17.15 8.10
CA PRO A 33 11.05 -18.09 7.15
C PRO A 33 12.30 -18.68 7.82
N GLU A 34 12.44 -20.01 7.78
CA GLU A 34 13.69 -20.66 8.18
C GLU A 34 14.80 -20.13 7.25
N GLN A 35 15.30 -18.92 7.52
CA GLN A 35 16.48 -18.37 6.89
C GLN A 35 17.68 -18.85 7.71
N SER A 36 17.75 -20.17 7.92
CA SER A 36 19.00 -20.82 8.26
C SER A 36 19.78 -20.96 6.96
N GLY A 37 20.70 -20.05 6.71
CA GLY A 37 21.51 -20.06 5.50
C GLY A 37 22.30 -18.77 5.32
N PRO A 38 23.15 -18.71 4.28
CA PRO A 38 23.93 -17.52 4.00
C PRO A 38 23.02 -16.40 3.52
N ALA A 39 23.03 -15.27 4.24
CA ALA A 39 22.15 -14.13 3.98
C ALA A 39 22.94 -12.88 3.59
N GLY A 40 22.29 -12.01 2.84
CA GLY A 40 22.71 -10.66 2.58
C GLY A 40 22.43 -9.75 3.77
N VAL A 41 23.33 -8.81 4.01
CA VAL A 41 23.21 -7.74 5.01
C VAL A 41 23.44 -6.42 4.31
N LEU A 42 22.52 -5.48 4.49
CA LEU A 42 22.69 -4.09 4.10
C LEU A 42 22.78 -3.24 5.37
N ASP A 43 23.73 -2.31 5.42
CA ASP A 43 23.88 -1.42 6.57
C ASP A 43 24.45 -0.06 6.20
N GLY A 44 24.25 0.91 7.08
CA GLY A 44 24.79 2.24 6.90
C GLY A 44 24.32 3.23 7.94
N THR A 45 24.05 4.45 7.50
CA THR A 45 23.68 5.56 8.37
C THR A 45 22.38 6.17 7.88
N VAL A 46 21.44 6.38 8.80
CA VAL A 46 20.27 7.21 8.57
C VAL A 46 20.56 8.60 9.10
N THR A 47 20.27 9.62 8.30
CA THR A 47 20.33 11.02 8.69
C THR A 47 18.92 11.58 8.64
N TYR A 48 18.42 11.99 9.80
CA TYR A 48 17.16 12.70 9.92
C TYR A 48 17.43 14.20 9.90
N SER A 49 16.67 14.94 9.10
CA SER A 49 16.68 16.39 9.05
C SER A 49 15.24 16.91 9.00
N GLY A 50 14.71 17.32 10.14
CA GLY A 50 13.30 17.70 10.23
C GLY A 50 12.91 18.32 11.57
N PRO A 51 11.60 18.44 11.84
CA PRO A 51 11.08 18.94 13.12
C PRO A 51 11.67 18.18 14.32
N ARG A 52 11.73 18.83 15.49
CA ARG A 52 12.08 18.10 16.72
C ARG A 52 10.98 17.07 17.05
N PRO A 53 11.32 15.91 17.65
CA PRO A 53 10.35 14.89 17.97
C PRO A 53 9.54 15.28 19.22
N CYS A 54 8.37 14.66 19.39
CA CYS A 54 7.66 14.73 20.66
C CYS A 54 8.31 13.78 21.68
N THR A 55 8.08 14.04 22.97
CA THR A 55 8.48 13.14 24.06
C THR A 55 7.28 12.74 24.90
N LYS A 56 7.25 11.52 25.41
CA LYS A 56 6.24 11.01 26.34
C LYS A 56 6.89 10.02 27.30
N ASP A 57 6.53 10.09 28.57
CA ASP A 57 7.07 9.22 29.63
C ASP A 57 8.62 9.20 29.71
N GLY A 58 9.26 10.32 29.36
CA GLY A 58 10.72 10.45 29.32
C GLY A 58 11.40 9.86 28.08
N HIS A 59 10.62 9.31 27.14
CA HIS A 59 11.08 8.73 25.89
C HIS A 59 10.72 9.61 24.69
N VAL A 60 11.49 9.51 23.62
CA VAL A 60 11.18 10.09 22.32
C VAL A 60 10.09 9.26 21.65
N VAL A 61 9.04 9.93 21.15
CA VAL A 61 7.93 9.27 20.45
C VAL A 61 8.35 8.88 19.05
N GLY A 62 8.00 7.65 18.65
CA GLY A 62 8.16 7.16 17.30
C GLY A 62 9.53 6.54 17.00
N ALA A 63 9.76 6.24 15.73
CA ALA A 63 10.95 5.53 15.26
C ALA A 63 11.27 5.86 13.80
N ALA A 64 12.55 5.76 13.43
CA ALA A 64 12.93 5.72 12.02
C ALA A 64 12.78 4.29 11.50
N ILE A 65 11.93 4.15 10.48
CA ILE A 65 11.64 2.91 9.78
C ILE A 65 12.45 2.89 8.48
N VAL A 66 13.29 1.86 8.31
CA VAL A 66 14.10 1.68 7.10
C VAL A 66 13.66 0.41 6.39
N LEU A 67 13.21 0.54 5.14
CA LEU A 67 12.57 -0.50 4.34
C LEU A 67 13.41 -0.81 3.10
N GLY A 68 13.65 -2.10 2.85
CA GLY A 68 14.36 -2.56 1.66
C GLY A 68 13.40 -3.19 0.68
N PHE A 69 13.22 -2.59 -0.48
CA PHE A 69 12.35 -3.09 -1.54
C PHE A 69 13.17 -3.76 -2.63
N ASP A 70 12.84 -4.99 -2.99
CA ASP A 70 13.38 -5.62 -4.20
C ASP A 70 12.90 -4.82 -5.42
N THR A 71 13.79 -4.46 -6.34
CA THR A 71 13.41 -3.62 -7.50
C THR A 71 12.43 -4.30 -8.45
N ARG A 72 12.25 -5.63 -8.33
CA ARG A 72 11.20 -6.38 -9.06
C ARG A 72 9.82 -6.28 -8.40
N LEU A 73 9.78 -5.80 -7.15
CA LEU A 73 8.61 -5.68 -6.27
C LEU A 73 8.58 -4.30 -5.62
N LEU A 74 8.84 -3.24 -6.38
CA LEU A 74 8.67 -1.88 -5.87
C LEU A 74 7.21 -1.64 -5.50
N PRO A 75 6.93 -0.89 -4.43
CA PRO A 75 5.56 -0.49 -4.12
C PRO A 75 5.01 0.43 -5.22
N PRO A 76 3.68 0.53 -5.36
CA PRO A 76 3.08 1.56 -6.20
C PRO A 76 3.58 2.97 -5.81
N PRO A 77 3.69 3.91 -6.75
CA PRO A 77 3.29 3.79 -8.17
C PRO A 77 4.32 3.09 -9.07
N GLU A 78 5.54 2.84 -8.60
CA GLU A 78 6.63 2.33 -9.46
C GLU A 78 6.58 0.81 -9.70
N GLY A 79 5.74 0.07 -8.97
CA GLY A 79 5.58 -1.36 -9.16
C GLY A 79 4.32 -1.92 -8.50
N LEU A 80 4.30 -3.25 -8.30
CA LEU A 80 3.18 -4.01 -7.73
C LEU A 80 3.51 -4.67 -6.38
N GLY A 81 4.63 -4.29 -5.76
CA GLY A 81 5.01 -4.80 -4.45
C GLY A 81 4.06 -4.36 -3.35
N ALA A 82 3.70 -5.27 -2.45
CA ALA A 82 2.83 -4.99 -1.31
C ALA A 82 3.59 -4.90 0.02
N SER A 83 4.88 -5.24 0.03
CA SER A 83 5.70 -5.27 1.25
C SER A 83 7.18 -5.06 0.95
N ALA A 84 7.92 -4.64 1.98
CA ALA A 84 9.37 -4.62 1.95
C ALA A 84 9.93 -6.05 2.07
N ALA A 85 11.07 -6.30 1.42
CA ALA A 85 11.81 -7.56 1.55
C ALA A 85 12.44 -7.72 2.95
N SER A 86 12.79 -6.62 3.60
CA SER A 86 13.23 -6.58 4.99
C SER A 86 13.06 -5.16 5.56
N ILE A 87 13.02 -5.07 6.89
CA ILE A 87 12.84 -3.84 7.66
C ILE A 87 13.94 -3.72 8.72
N ASP A 88 14.32 -2.50 9.06
CA ASP A 88 15.03 -2.15 10.30
C ASP A 88 14.32 -0.98 10.98
N VAL A 89 14.41 -0.91 12.31
CA VAL A 89 13.71 0.07 13.15
C VAL A 89 14.68 0.67 14.14
N ILE A 90 14.87 1.99 14.06
CA ILE A 90 15.69 2.75 14.99
C ILE A 90 14.76 3.56 15.89
N THR A 91 14.79 3.29 17.19
CA THR A 91 13.94 4.00 18.15
C THR A 91 14.26 5.50 18.18
N GLY A 92 13.27 6.33 18.50
CA GLY A 92 13.50 7.77 18.70
C GLY A 92 14.59 8.06 19.74
N ASP A 93 14.65 7.28 20.82
CA ASP A 93 15.68 7.44 21.86
C ASP A 93 17.10 7.21 21.32
N GLU A 94 17.26 6.24 20.43
CA GLU A 94 18.54 5.97 19.76
C GLU A 94 18.88 7.08 18.77
N LEU A 95 17.93 7.42 17.89
CA LEU A 95 18.16 8.39 16.82
C LEU A 95 18.46 9.80 17.36
N PHE A 96 17.77 10.21 18.42
CA PHE A 96 17.89 11.55 19.01
C PHE A 96 18.70 11.58 20.31
N GLY A 97 19.31 10.47 20.72
CA GLY A 97 20.05 10.36 21.98
C GLY A 97 21.18 11.39 22.14
N GLY A 98 21.73 11.90 21.03
CA GLY A 98 22.73 12.96 21.01
C GLY A 98 22.23 14.36 21.37
N LEU A 99 20.91 14.59 21.40
CA LEU A 99 20.32 15.91 21.68
C LEU A 99 20.28 16.25 23.17
N GLY A 100 20.30 15.25 24.06
CA GLY A 100 20.33 15.44 25.51
C GLY A 100 19.26 16.42 26.00
N ALA A 101 19.69 17.52 26.62
CA ALA A 101 18.78 18.54 27.19
C ALA A 101 17.87 19.22 26.15
N ALA A 102 18.17 19.14 24.85
CA ALA A 102 17.34 19.74 23.80
C ALA A 102 16.03 18.98 23.52
N LEU A 103 15.87 17.76 24.05
CA LEU A 103 14.64 16.97 23.96
C LEU A 103 13.53 17.46 24.89
N ASP A 104 13.87 18.20 25.95
CA ASP A 104 12.93 18.87 26.86
C ASP A 104 11.73 18.02 27.33
N PRO A 105 11.94 16.83 27.91
CA PRO A 105 10.87 15.93 28.31
C PRO A 105 9.99 16.55 29.43
N ALA A 106 8.69 16.23 29.41
CA ALA A 106 7.78 16.68 30.46
C ALA A 106 8.08 15.97 31.80
N PRO A 107 8.21 16.69 32.93
CA PRO A 107 8.53 16.07 34.22
C PRO A 107 7.47 15.08 34.74
N ASP A 108 6.23 15.21 34.26
CA ASP A 108 5.07 14.38 34.62
C ASP A 108 4.83 13.23 33.63
N GLY A 109 5.71 13.05 32.62
CA GLY A 109 5.57 12.03 31.58
C GLY A 109 4.53 12.37 30.51
N ALA A 110 3.88 13.54 30.57
CA ALA A 110 2.90 13.92 29.57
C ALA A 110 3.51 14.03 28.16
N LEU A 111 2.68 13.81 27.14
CA LEU A 111 3.07 14.06 25.75
C LEU A 111 3.44 15.54 25.60
N ARG A 112 4.66 15.80 25.14
CA ARG A 112 5.17 17.14 24.88
C ARG A 112 5.77 17.20 23.50
N CYS A 113 5.18 18.04 22.66
CA CYS A 113 5.66 18.30 21.32
C CYS A 113 6.31 19.69 21.24
N PRO A 114 7.38 19.86 20.43
CA PRO A 114 7.96 21.17 20.14
C PRO A 114 6.94 22.12 19.51
N ALA A 115 7.13 23.42 19.73
CA ALA A 115 6.35 24.44 19.03
C ALA A 115 6.51 24.31 17.50
N PRO A 116 5.49 24.64 16.70
CA PRO A 116 5.55 24.51 15.24
C PRO A 116 6.71 25.28 14.57
N ASP A 117 7.16 26.37 15.20
CA ASP A 117 8.27 27.23 14.74
C ASP A 117 9.64 26.84 15.32
N ALA A 118 9.71 25.72 16.06
CA ALA A 118 10.97 25.19 16.57
C ALA A 118 11.98 24.96 15.43
N PRO A 119 13.25 25.34 15.60
CA PRO A 119 14.26 25.07 14.59
C PRO A 119 14.39 23.56 14.35
N PRO A 120 14.58 23.13 13.08
CA PRO A 120 14.77 21.72 12.76
C PRO A 120 16.09 21.21 13.36
N VAL A 121 16.18 19.90 13.49
CA VAL A 121 17.39 19.21 13.96
C VAL A 121 17.91 18.27 12.89
N THR A 122 19.22 18.08 12.89
CA THR A 122 19.88 17.03 12.10
C THR A 122 20.56 16.06 13.05
N VAL A 123 20.13 14.80 13.00
CA VAL A 123 20.68 13.70 13.81
C VAL A 123 20.97 12.51 12.92
N SER A 124 21.75 11.56 13.41
CA SER A 124 22.07 10.35 12.65
C SER A 124 22.28 9.15 13.56
N ALA A 125 21.89 7.99 13.06
CA ALA A 125 22.07 6.70 13.71
C ALA A 125 22.48 5.63 12.67
N THR A 126 22.96 4.49 13.16
CA THR A 126 23.28 3.35 12.30
C THR A 126 22.05 2.48 12.11
N TRP A 127 21.86 1.95 10.91
CA TRP A 127 20.83 0.94 10.62
C TRP A 127 21.47 -0.32 10.04
N ARG A 128 20.79 -1.45 10.19
CA ARG A 128 21.17 -2.74 9.64
C ARG A 128 19.95 -3.58 9.29
N MET A 129 19.90 -4.03 8.04
CA MET A 129 18.82 -4.83 7.51
C MET A 129 19.32 -6.21 7.08
N SER A 130 18.64 -7.25 7.59
CA SER A 130 18.91 -8.65 7.28
C SER A 130 17.79 -9.53 7.83
N PRO A 131 17.59 -10.74 7.30
CA PRO A 131 18.30 -11.34 6.16
C PRO A 131 17.71 -10.91 4.80
N LEU A 132 18.57 -10.77 3.79
CA LEU A 132 18.16 -10.47 2.41
C LEU A 132 18.67 -11.54 1.43
N PRO A 133 17.84 -12.02 0.47
CA PRO A 133 18.32 -12.86 -0.61
C PRO A 133 19.18 -12.07 -1.61
N ALA A 134 19.73 -12.76 -2.61
CA ALA A 134 20.38 -12.07 -3.71
C ALA A 134 19.32 -11.31 -4.53
N GLY A 135 19.67 -10.09 -4.95
CA GLY A 135 18.74 -9.20 -5.62
C GLY A 135 19.28 -7.78 -5.69
N THR A 136 18.52 -6.90 -6.33
CA THR A 136 18.77 -5.45 -6.35
C THR A 136 17.70 -4.77 -5.53
N TYR A 137 18.11 -3.86 -4.64
CA TYR A 137 17.25 -3.25 -3.66
C TYR A 137 17.25 -1.72 -3.74
N GLN A 138 16.09 -1.12 -3.50
CA GLN A 138 15.95 0.29 -3.14
C GLN A 138 15.69 0.40 -1.64
N ILE A 139 16.41 1.31 -0.98
CA ILE A 139 16.21 1.59 0.45
C ILE A 139 15.40 2.87 0.59
N ARG A 140 14.22 2.76 1.17
CA ARG A 140 13.32 3.88 1.48
C ARG A 140 13.04 3.88 2.98
N GLY A 141 12.53 4.97 3.52
CA GLY A 141 12.21 5.02 4.93
C GLY A 141 11.48 6.28 5.32
N PHE A 142 11.07 6.33 6.58
CA PHE A 142 10.44 7.49 7.17
C PHE A 142 10.68 7.49 8.67
N TYR A 143 10.54 8.66 9.29
CA TYR A 143 10.41 8.77 10.74
C TYR A 143 8.93 8.89 11.07
N ASP A 144 8.40 7.86 11.72
CA ASP A 144 7.09 7.85 12.36
C ASP A 144 7.16 8.83 13.55
N ARG A 145 6.42 9.93 13.47
CA ARG A 145 6.54 11.02 14.45
C ARG A 145 5.51 10.93 15.58
N ASP A 146 4.37 10.31 15.33
CA ASP A 146 3.29 10.18 16.29
C ASP A 146 3.21 8.79 16.96
N GLY A 147 3.99 7.83 16.47
CA GLY A 147 4.13 6.50 17.06
C GLY A 147 3.02 5.55 16.64
N ASP A 148 2.35 5.83 15.51
CA ASP A 148 1.20 5.06 15.03
C ASP A 148 1.57 3.94 14.04
N PHE A 149 2.86 3.81 13.70
CA PHE A 149 3.34 2.75 12.79
C PHE A 149 3.31 1.37 13.45
N ASP A 150 2.67 0.42 12.76
CA ASP A 150 2.74 -1.01 13.07
C ASP A 150 3.02 -1.81 11.80
N PRO A 151 4.17 -2.52 11.69
CA PRO A 151 4.51 -3.28 10.49
C PRO A 151 3.61 -4.51 10.28
N THR A 152 2.79 -4.88 11.26
CA THR A 152 1.95 -6.09 11.26
C THR A 152 0.61 -5.85 10.60
N PHE A 153 0.08 -4.63 10.64
CA PHE A 153 -1.28 -4.32 10.18
C PHE A 153 -1.24 -3.35 9.00
N SER A 154 -1.90 -3.70 7.89
CA SER A 154 -1.90 -2.86 6.69
C SER A 154 -2.50 -1.46 6.89
N ILE A 155 -3.40 -1.32 7.86
CA ILE A 155 -3.98 -0.03 8.25
C ILE A 155 -2.98 0.93 8.94
N ALA A 156 -1.84 0.41 9.40
CA ALA A 156 -0.85 1.13 10.21
C ALA A 156 0.60 0.96 9.70
N ASN A 157 0.84 0.27 8.58
CA ASN A 157 2.18 -0.04 8.09
C ASN A 157 2.75 0.96 7.07
N LEU A 158 2.13 2.13 6.96
CA LEU A 158 2.52 3.20 6.05
C LEU A 158 2.54 4.54 6.80
N PRO A 159 3.40 5.48 6.37
CA PRO A 159 3.55 6.75 7.05
C PRO A 159 2.29 7.63 6.94
N SER A 160 2.08 8.45 7.96
CA SER A 160 0.92 9.32 8.15
C SER A 160 1.29 10.79 7.94
N GLN A 161 0.33 11.69 8.16
CA GLN A 161 0.58 13.14 8.02
C GLN A 161 1.60 13.62 9.06
N GLY A 162 2.64 14.32 8.59
CA GLY A 162 3.66 14.91 9.47
C GLY A 162 4.85 13.99 9.77
N ASP A 163 4.80 12.73 9.33
CA ASP A 163 5.97 11.87 9.24
C ASP A 163 7.01 12.44 8.28
N VAL A 164 8.28 12.05 8.47
CA VAL A 164 9.38 12.56 7.66
C VAL A 164 9.96 11.46 6.80
N ALA A 165 9.58 11.45 5.52
CA ALA A 165 10.00 10.45 4.55
C ALA A 165 11.38 10.72 3.93
N GLY A 166 11.92 9.68 3.29
CA GLY A 166 13.12 9.74 2.48
C GLY A 166 13.66 8.36 2.11
N GLY A 167 14.98 8.27 1.90
CA GLY A 167 15.62 7.03 1.46
C GLY A 167 17.08 7.18 1.08
N ALA A 168 17.64 6.13 0.50
CA ALA A 168 18.95 6.18 -0.14
C ALA A 168 18.82 6.82 -1.53
N ILE A 169 19.06 8.13 -1.60
CA ILE A 169 18.86 8.94 -2.80
C ILE A 169 20.21 9.18 -3.50
N GLU A 170 20.23 9.16 -4.84
CA GLU A 170 21.43 9.41 -5.65
C GLU A 170 21.97 10.83 -5.47
N ASN A 171 21.09 11.83 -5.47
CA ASN A 171 21.42 13.24 -5.29
C ASN A 171 20.42 13.96 -4.37
N ALA A 172 20.76 14.07 -3.09
CA ALA A 172 19.92 14.77 -2.11
C ALA A 172 19.78 16.28 -2.41
N THR A 173 20.76 16.91 -3.05
CA THR A 173 20.71 18.34 -3.37
C THR A 173 19.67 18.65 -4.44
N GLU A 174 19.51 17.79 -5.46
CA GLU A 174 18.47 17.94 -6.48
C GLU A 174 17.08 17.78 -5.88
N VAL A 175 16.89 16.79 -5.01
CA VAL A 175 15.60 16.57 -4.33
C VAL A 175 15.23 17.74 -3.43
N LEU A 176 16.19 18.28 -2.67
CA LEU A 176 15.99 19.50 -1.89
C LEU A 176 15.72 20.73 -2.78
N GLY A 177 16.12 20.69 -4.05
CA GLY A 177 15.80 21.69 -5.07
C GLY A 177 14.44 21.50 -5.74
N GLY A 178 13.67 20.46 -5.36
CA GLY A 178 12.33 20.17 -5.88
C GLY A 178 12.27 19.05 -6.92
N ALA A 179 13.38 18.40 -7.26
CA ALA A 179 13.36 17.27 -8.19
C ALA A 179 12.76 16.01 -7.54
N ALA A 180 12.18 15.13 -8.36
CA ALA A 180 11.72 13.82 -7.90
C ALA A 180 12.90 12.97 -7.37
N PRO A 181 12.72 12.21 -6.27
CA PRO A 181 13.80 11.41 -5.69
C PRO A 181 14.15 10.22 -6.58
N ARG A 182 15.42 10.13 -6.97
CA ARG A 182 16.00 8.95 -7.61
C ARG A 182 16.68 8.08 -6.56
N TYR A 183 16.09 6.92 -6.28
CA TYR A 183 16.62 5.99 -5.29
C TYR A 183 17.80 5.19 -5.84
N ARG A 184 18.86 5.10 -5.05
CA ARG A 184 20.05 4.32 -5.37
C ARG A 184 19.72 2.83 -5.32
N GLU A 185 20.06 2.12 -6.39
CA GLU A 185 19.99 0.67 -6.43
C GLU A 185 21.21 0.03 -5.75
N VAL A 186 20.96 -0.97 -4.91
CA VAL A 186 21.99 -1.71 -4.17
C VAL A 186 21.88 -3.19 -4.48
N THR A 187 22.89 -3.75 -5.16
CA THR A 187 22.87 -5.15 -5.63
C THR A 187 23.62 -6.09 -4.69
N LEU A 188 22.91 -7.06 -4.12
CA LEU A 188 23.47 -8.26 -3.50
C LEU A 188 23.62 -9.35 -4.57
N ALA A 189 24.85 -9.59 -5.02
CA ALA A 189 25.13 -10.51 -6.12
C ALA A 189 24.76 -11.97 -5.80
N ALA A 190 24.22 -12.67 -6.80
CA ALA A 190 23.98 -14.11 -6.74
C ALA A 190 25.20 -14.91 -7.23
N PRO A 191 25.49 -16.10 -6.64
CA PRO A 191 24.91 -16.62 -5.41
C PRO A 191 25.48 -15.90 -4.18
N ILE A 192 24.71 -15.82 -3.09
CA ILE A 192 25.24 -15.37 -1.80
C ILE A 192 26.27 -16.41 -1.31
N PRO A 193 27.52 -16.04 -1.00
CA PRO A 193 28.54 -16.96 -0.49
C PRO A 193 28.10 -17.60 0.83
N GLU A 194 28.61 -18.78 1.17
CA GLU A 194 28.28 -19.47 2.44
C GLU A 194 28.54 -18.63 3.71
N THR A 195 29.46 -17.68 3.64
CA THR A 195 29.79 -16.72 4.70
C THR A 195 28.81 -15.55 4.82
N GLY A 196 27.79 -15.49 3.96
CA GLY A 196 26.94 -14.32 3.75
C GLY A 196 27.60 -13.26 2.85
N ALA A 197 26.82 -12.23 2.51
CA ALA A 197 27.29 -11.05 1.80
C ALA A 197 26.90 -9.79 2.59
N ARG A 198 27.76 -8.76 2.59
CA ARG A 198 27.48 -7.50 3.28
C ARG A 198 27.83 -6.30 2.42
N ILE A 199 26.92 -5.34 2.34
CA ILE A 199 27.15 -4.03 1.71
C ILE A 199 26.90 -2.96 2.77
N SER A 200 27.95 -2.19 3.08
CA SER A 200 27.94 -1.18 4.13
C SER A 200 28.07 0.23 3.55
N GLY A 201 27.83 1.24 4.39
CA GLY A 201 28.00 2.65 4.02
C GLY A 201 26.87 3.18 3.12
N ILE A 202 25.68 2.60 3.23
CA ILE A 202 24.49 3.10 2.53
C ILE A 202 23.93 4.27 3.34
N ALA A 203 24.01 5.48 2.78
CA ALA A 203 23.42 6.67 3.37
C ALA A 203 21.92 6.74 3.06
N VAL A 204 21.11 6.90 4.10
CA VAL A 204 19.66 7.14 4.01
C VAL A 204 19.39 8.53 4.57
N THR A 205 18.70 9.37 3.82
CA THR A 205 18.32 10.72 4.27
C THR A 205 16.82 10.78 4.42
N LEU A 206 16.35 11.15 5.61
CA LEU A 206 14.95 11.45 5.92
C LEU A 206 14.81 12.96 6.08
N GLY A 207 13.99 13.61 5.27
CA GLY A 207 13.89 15.07 5.30
C GLY A 207 12.69 15.68 4.60
N LEU A 208 11.75 14.86 4.13
CA LEU A 208 10.53 15.32 3.48
C LEU A 208 9.33 15.10 4.41
N PRO A 209 8.84 16.15 5.10
CA PRO A 209 7.59 16.06 5.85
C PRO A 209 6.44 15.72 4.91
N LEU A 210 5.66 14.70 5.24
CA LEU A 210 4.52 14.29 4.44
C LEU A 210 3.31 15.19 4.74
N PRO A 211 2.73 15.84 3.72
CA PRO A 211 1.68 16.83 3.92
C PRO A 211 0.28 16.22 4.07
N LEU A 212 0.09 14.97 3.65
CA LEU A 212 -1.21 14.30 3.60
C LEU A 212 -1.28 13.19 4.64
N GLU A 213 -2.50 12.88 5.08
CA GLU A 213 -2.79 11.62 5.76
C GLU A 213 -2.92 10.49 4.71
N ARG A 214 -2.92 9.24 5.15
CA ARG A 214 -3.33 8.11 4.30
C ARG A 214 -4.73 8.38 3.75
N PRO A 215 -5.03 7.97 2.50
CA PRO A 215 -6.33 8.20 1.87
C PRO A 215 -7.40 7.27 2.45
N VAL A 216 -7.69 7.32 3.76
CA VAL A 216 -8.73 6.48 4.38
C VAL A 216 -10.04 6.70 3.63
N PHE A 217 -10.66 5.63 3.13
CA PHE A 217 -11.89 5.72 2.34
C PHE A 217 -12.81 4.53 2.57
N HIS A 218 -14.05 4.67 2.07
CA HIS A 218 -14.95 3.56 1.84
C HIS A 218 -15.74 3.75 0.53
N VAL A 219 -16.25 2.66 -0.02
CA VAL A 219 -17.19 2.71 -1.16
C VAL A 219 -18.53 3.21 -0.64
N ALA A 220 -18.89 4.45 -1.00
CA ALA A 220 -20.13 5.08 -0.58
C ALA A 220 -21.29 4.72 -1.50
N GLU A 221 -21.05 4.65 -2.81
CA GLU A 221 -22.10 4.43 -3.81
C GLU A 221 -21.53 3.77 -5.08
N VAL A 222 -22.33 2.91 -5.72
CA VAL A 222 -22.13 2.46 -7.10
C VAL A 222 -23.07 3.25 -7.97
N LEU A 223 -22.53 4.08 -8.86
CA LEU A 223 -23.33 5.04 -9.63
C LEU A 223 -23.93 4.39 -10.87
N ALA A 224 -25.26 4.35 -10.94
CA ALA A 224 -26.05 3.91 -12.09
C ALA A 224 -25.40 2.71 -12.81
N PRO A 225 -25.31 1.54 -12.13
CA PRO A 225 -24.47 0.44 -12.59
C PRO A 225 -24.85 0.03 -14.02
N PRO A 226 -23.86 -0.14 -14.91
CA PRO A 226 -24.09 -0.61 -16.28
C PRO A 226 -24.62 -2.05 -16.28
N SER A 227 -25.07 -2.50 -17.46
CA SER A 227 -25.48 -3.90 -17.65
C SER A 227 -24.32 -4.84 -17.30
N GLY A 228 -24.60 -5.99 -16.65
CA GLY A 228 -23.57 -6.92 -16.21
C GLY A 228 -22.90 -6.56 -14.87
N VAL A 229 -23.42 -5.54 -14.18
CA VAL A 229 -23.02 -5.22 -12.80
C VAL A 229 -24.16 -5.51 -11.82
N THR A 230 -23.83 -6.20 -10.73
CA THR A 230 -24.74 -6.35 -9.59
C THR A 230 -24.08 -5.87 -8.32
N GLN A 231 -24.87 -5.32 -7.39
CA GLN A 231 -24.37 -4.80 -6.12
C GLN A 231 -25.06 -5.52 -4.96
N SER A 232 -24.26 -5.92 -3.98
CA SER A 232 -24.72 -6.38 -2.67
C SER A 232 -23.97 -5.64 -1.56
N ALA A 233 -24.34 -5.89 -0.30
CA ALA A 233 -23.68 -5.23 0.83
C ALA A 233 -22.20 -5.65 0.90
N GLY A 234 -21.29 -4.70 0.66
CA GLY A 234 -19.85 -4.93 0.70
C GLY A 234 -19.25 -5.63 -0.52
N GLU A 235 -20.03 -5.89 -1.58
CA GLU A 235 -19.50 -6.52 -2.79
C GLU A 235 -20.18 -5.94 -4.05
N VAL A 236 -19.35 -5.54 -5.01
CA VAL A 236 -19.77 -5.13 -6.36
C VAL A 236 -19.30 -6.20 -7.32
N VAL A 237 -20.21 -6.81 -8.08
CA VAL A 237 -19.89 -7.89 -9.03
C VAL A 237 -19.97 -7.35 -10.44
N MET A 238 -18.93 -7.54 -11.23
CA MET A 238 -18.84 -7.24 -12.66
C MET A 238 -18.61 -8.55 -13.42
N ALA A 239 -19.31 -8.76 -14.54
CA ALA A 239 -19.09 -9.93 -15.39
C ALA A 239 -17.65 -9.99 -15.94
N SER A 240 -17.09 -11.18 -16.15
CA SER A 240 -15.73 -11.33 -16.69
C SER A 240 -15.60 -10.92 -18.16
N ASP A 241 -16.70 -10.92 -18.90
CA ASP A 241 -16.82 -10.44 -20.28
C ASP A 241 -17.45 -9.04 -20.37
N PHE A 242 -17.39 -8.25 -19.30
CA PHE A 242 -18.00 -6.92 -19.24
C PHE A 242 -17.60 -6.07 -20.45
N GLN A 243 -18.57 -5.59 -21.21
CA GLN A 243 -18.38 -4.75 -22.39
C GLN A 243 -18.95 -3.36 -22.13
N LEU A 244 -18.18 -2.33 -22.50
CA LEU A 244 -18.66 -0.95 -22.43
C LEU A 244 -19.81 -0.74 -23.43
N ASP A 245 -20.83 0.01 -23.01
CA ASP A 245 -21.90 0.39 -23.92
C ASP A 245 -21.38 1.37 -24.98
N VAL A 246 -20.66 2.42 -24.54
CA VAL A 246 -20.00 3.43 -25.38
C VAL A 246 -18.60 3.73 -24.83
N PHE A 247 -17.61 3.83 -25.71
CA PHE A 247 -16.25 4.29 -25.43
C PHE A 247 -15.78 5.18 -26.57
N SER A 248 -15.99 6.50 -26.41
CA SER A 248 -15.71 7.47 -27.46
C SER A 248 -15.25 8.82 -26.87
N PRO A 249 -14.08 9.34 -27.28
CA PRO A 249 -13.66 10.70 -26.92
C PRO A 249 -14.64 11.78 -27.36
N ALA A 250 -15.47 11.52 -28.38
CA ALA A 250 -16.50 12.44 -28.83
C ALA A 250 -17.74 12.47 -27.92
N ALA A 251 -17.88 11.48 -27.03
CA ALA A 251 -19.00 11.32 -26.12
C ALA A 251 -18.49 11.00 -24.68
N PRO A 252 -17.80 11.94 -24.02
CA PRO A 252 -17.18 11.69 -22.71
C PRO A 252 -18.18 11.35 -21.61
N ALA A 253 -19.38 11.95 -21.63
CA ALA A 253 -20.42 11.64 -20.64
C ALA A 253 -20.98 10.21 -20.79
N GLU A 254 -21.12 9.73 -22.04
CA GLU A 254 -21.60 8.37 -22.35
C GLU A 254 -20.50 7.34 -22.07
N THR A 255 -19.24 7.69 -22.38
CA THR A 255 -18.06 6.91 -22.00
C THR A 255 -17.97 6.74 -20.50
N GLU A 256 -18.09 7.83 -19.74
CA GLU A 256 -18.12 7.78 -18.29
C GLU A 256 -19.26 6.91 -17.77
N ALA A 257 -20.47 7.08 -18.32
CA ALA A 257 -21.65 6.32 -17.90
C ALA A 257 -21.52 4.81 -18.18
N SER A 258 -20.73 4.43 -19.17
CA SER A 258 -20.47 3.03 -19.54
C SER A 258 -19.51 2.33 -18.57
N LEU A 259 -18.69 3.07 -17.82
CA LEU A 259 -17.80 2.51 -16.81
C LEU A 259 -18.59 2.03 -15.59
N LEU A 260 -18.09 0.99 -14.93
CA LEU A 260 -18.48 0.71 -13.55
C LEU A 260 -17.92 1.82 -12.64
N ARG A 261 -18.78 2.71 -12.16
CA ARG A 261 -18.39 3.86 -11.35
C ARG A 261 -18.62 3.67 -9.86
N LEU A 262 -17.56 3.90 -9.09
CA LEU A 262 -17.56 3.88 -7.64
C LEU A 262 -17.35 5.29 -7.11
N ARG A 263 -18.29 5.79 -6.29
CA ARG A 263 -18.05 6.98 -5.47
C ARG A 263 -17.43 6.53 -4.15
N LEU A 264 -16.21 6.97 -3.91
CA LEU A 264 -15.47 6.73 -2.68
C LEU A 264 -15.62 7.95 -1.78
N ALA A 265 -16.05 7.78 -0.54
CA ALA A 265 -16.08 8.87 0.43
C ALA A 265 -14.87 8.76 1.35
N ALA A 266 -14.30 9.90 1.71
CA ALA A 266 -13.19 9.96 2.65
C ALA A 266 -13.64 9.47 4.04
N GLY A 267 -12.76 8.72 4.71
CA GLY A 267 -13.00 8.14 6.03
C GLY A 267 -13.96 6.96 6.02
N VAL A 268 -14.76 6.88 7.08
CA VAL A 268 -15.77 5.84 7.32
C VAL A 268 -17.15 6.48 7.45
N PRO A 269 -18.25 5.73 7.24
CA PRO A 269 -19.60 6.25 7.46
C PRO A 269 -19.75 6.83 8.88
N GLY A 270 -20.54 7.90 9.03
CA GLY A 270 -20.67 8.60 10.33
C GLY A 270 -21.11 7.71 11.51
N LYS A 271 -21.86 6.63 11.23
CA LYS A 271 -22.23 5.60 12.24
C LYS A 271 -21.05 4.77 12.76
N GLU A 272 -19.95 4.71 12.02
CA GLU A 272 -18.74 3.95 12.34
C GLU A 272 -17.62 4.84 12.91
N ALA A 273 -17.67 6.17 12.68
CA ALA A 273 -16.60 7.11 13.05
C ALA A 273 -16.13 7.01 14.51
N ALA A 274 -17.06 6.99 15.47
CA ALA A 274 -16.70 6.89 16.89
C ALA A 274 -16.02 5.57 17.26
N ARG A 275 -16.38 4.45 16.59
CA ARG A 275 -15.74 3.15 16.80
C ARG A 275 -14.38 3.06 16.12
N ALA A 276 -14.27 3.67 14.95
CA ALA A 276 -13.07 3.69 14.15
C ALA A 276 -11.96 4.55 14.79
N ALA A 277 -12.32 5.69 15.39
CA ALA A 277 -11.38 6.54 16.12
C ALA A 277 -10.95 5.98 17.49
N ALA A 278 -11.67 4.98 18.02
CA ALA A 278 -11.35 4.38 19.32
C ALA A 278 -10.28 3.28 19.19
N PRO A 279 -9.47 3.04 20.23
CA PRO A 279 -8.62 1.86 20.28
C PRO A 279 -9.43 0.56 20.13
N PRO A 280 -8.88 -0.47 19.48
CA PRO A 280 -7.52 -0.56 18.95
C PRO A 280 -7.35 -0.01 17.52
N LEU A 281 -8.40 0.48 16.87
CA LEU A 281 -8.32 0.89 15.47
C LEU A 281 -7.65 2.26 15.30
N SER A 282 -7.99 3.21 16.17
CA SER A 282 -7.37 4.54 16.24
C SER A 282 -7.29 5.27 14.89
N LEU A 283 -8.25 5.04 14.00
CA LEU A 283 -8.23 5.63 12.66
C LEU A 283 -8.39 7.15 12.73
N PRO A 284 -7.74 7.91 11.84
CA PRO A 284 -7.87 9.37 11.76
C PRO A 284 -9.21 9.73 11.11
N VAL A 285 -10.32 9.49 11.82
CA VAL A 285 -11.70 9.66 11.31
C VAL A 285 -12.53 10.52 12.28
N GLY A 286 -12.15 11.78 12.44
CA GLY A 286 -12.93 12.77 13.20
C GLY A 286 -12.14 14.03 13.61
N GLY A 287 -12.87 15.08 14.01
CA GLY A 287 -12.28 16.36 14.44
C GLY A 287 -11.59 17.13 13.31
N ASP A 288 -10.54 17.89 13.66
CA ASP A 288 -9.70 18.61 12.69
C ASP A 288 -8.88 17.66 11.77
N ALA A 289 -8.83 16.37 12.11
CA ALA A 289 -8.21 15.29 11.35
C ALA A 289 -9.24 14.50 10.52
N ALA A 290 -10.32 15.14 10.08
CA ALA A 290 -11.26 14.50 9.16
C ALA A 290 -10.52 14.15 7.86
N PRO A 291 -10.55 12.89 7.41
CA PRO A 291 -9.82 12.47 6.22
C PRO A 291 -10.43 13.16 5.01
N THR A 292 -9.55 13.51 4.08
CA THR A 292 -9.93 14.09 2.79
C THR A 292 -9.17 13.35 1.70
N LEU A 293 -9.65 13.48 0.47
CA LEU A 293 -9.00 12.95 -0.72
C LEU A 293 -8.45 14.12 -1.54
N THR A 294 -7.13 14.19 -1.68
CA THR A 294 -6.47 15.21 -2.50
C THR A 294 -6.09 14.65 -3.85
N TYR A 295 -6.33 15.44 -4.91
CA TYR A 295 -5.94 15.06 -6.26
C TYR A 295 -4.57 15.66 -6.59
N ALA A 296 -3.84 14.98 -7.44
CA ALA A 296 -2.63 15.54 -8.03
C ALA A 296 -2.42 14.91 -9.41
N ARG A 297 -1.70 15.59 -10.30
CA ARG A 297 -1.30 14.96 -11.56
C ARG A 297 -0.13 14.02 -11.30
N GLN A 298 -0.11 12.90 -12.01
CA GLN A 298 1.00 11.97 -12.00
C GLN A 298 1.99 12.36 -13.10
N ASP A 299 3.28 12.47 -12.78
CA ASP A 299 4.34 12.45 -13.78
C ASP A 299 4.53 10.99 -14.23
N VAL A 300 3.89 10.61 -15.34
CA VAL A 300 3.85 9.22 -15.82
C VAL A 300 5.13 8.87 -16.56
N ASN A 301 5.72 9.86 -17.24
CA ASN A 301 6.86 9.65 -18.11
C ASN A 301 8.20 9.79 -17.34
N GLY A 302 8.19 10.36 -16.13
CA GLY A 302 9.32 10.52 -15.22
C GLY A 302 10.30 11.61 -15.63
N ASP A 303 9.90 12.58 -16.45
CA ASP A 303 10.75 13.69 -16.92
C ASP A 303 10.80 14.87 -15.94
N GLY A 304 9.97 14.85 -14.89
CA GLY A 304 9.89 15.87 -13.86
C GLY A 304 9.04 17.09 -14.25
N GLU A 305 8.41 17.09 -15.41
CA GLU A 305 7.49 18.14 -15.87
C GLU A 305 6.06 17.60 -15.91
N LEU A 306 5.09 18.32 -15.32
CA LEU A 306 3.68 17.93 -15.39
C LEU A 306 3.02 18.47 -16.66
N ASP A 307 3.07 17.74 -17.77
CA ASP A 307 2.70 18.22 -19.11
C ASP A 307 1.70 17.33 -19.85
N GLY A 308 1.40 17.63 -21.12
CA GLY A 308 0.43 16.88 -21.91
C GLY A 308 0.81 15.43 -22.20
N LYS A 309 2.01 14.97 -21.82
CA LYS A 309 2.46 13.58 -21.93
C LYS A 309 2.10 12.75 -20.68
N ASP A 310 1.58 13.39 -19.63
CA ASP A 310 1.17 12.75 -18.39
C ASP A 310 -0.30 12.35 -18.39
N HIS A 311 -0.57 11.36 -19.22
CA HIS A 311 -1.92 10.87 -19.46
C HIS A 311 -2.02 9.38 -19.21
N VAL A 312 -3.25 8.87 -19.10
CA VAL A 312 -3.48 7.43 -19.00
C VAL A 312 -3.07 6.75 -20.32
N PRO A 313 -2.57 5.49 -20.29
CA PRO A 313 -1.99 4.87 -21.49
C PRO A 313 -2.91 4.81 -22.71
N ASP A 314 -4.21 4.67 -22.51
CA ASP A 314 -5.24 4.48 -23.53
C ASP A 314 -5.89 5.77 -24.03
N SER A 315 -5.55 6.92 -23.46
CA SER A 315 -6.09 8.19 -23.94
C SER A 315 -5.13 9.36 -23.67
N PRO A 316 -4.63 10.04 -24.71
CA PRO A 316 -3.80 11.24 -24.55
C PRO A 316 -4.60 12.46 -24.07
N LEU A 317 -5.93 12.33 -23.96
CA LEU A 317 -6.83 13.42 -23.55
C LEU A 317 -7.19 13.37 -22.06
N ILE A 318 -6.84 12.28 -21.36
CA ILE A 318 -7.19 12.10 -19.96
C ILE A 318 -5.90 12.07 -19.13
N PRO A 319 -5.67 13.08 -18.27
CA PRO A 319 -4.47 13.11 -17.45
C PRO A 319 -4.49 11.96 -16.46
N ALA A 320 -3.31 11.41 -16.13
CA ALA A 320 -3.19 10.45 -15.05
C ALA A 320 -3.22 11.20 -13.71
N LEU A 321 -4.12 10.77 -12.80
CA LEU A 321 -4.35 11.46 -11.53
C LEU A 321 -4.07 10.55 -10.34
N PHE A 322 -3.53 11.16 -9.28
CA PHE A 322 -3.58 10.67 -7.91
C PHE A 322 -4.91 11.06 -7.23
N PRO A 323 -5.39 10.29 -6.24
CA PRO A 323 -4.86 8.99 -5.86
C PRO A 323 -5.03 7.97 -7.00
N LEU A 324 -4.03 7.12 -7.22
CA LEU A 324 -4.16 5.99 -8.13
C LEU A 324 -5.15 5.02 -7.53
N SER A 325 -6.13 4.60 -8.34
CA SER A 325 -7.10 3.57 -7.97
C SER A 325 -6.68 2.24 -8.59
N VAL A 326 -6.36 1.27 -7.74
CA VAL A 326 -5.80 -0.02 -8.15
C VAL A 326 -6.59 -1.16 -7.52
N PHE A 327 -7.05 -2.11 -8.32
CA PHE A 327 -7.79 -3.28 -7.87
C PHE A 327 -6.88 -4.51 -7.96
N SER A 328 -6.38 -4.97 -6.83
CA SER A 328 -5.46 -6.12 -6.75
C SER A 328 -6.23 -7.39 -6.44
N LYS A 329 -6.03 -8.44 -7.23
CA LYS A 329 -6.69 -9.73 -7.02
C LYS A 329 -6.28 -10.32 -5.68
N LEU A 330 -7.25 -10.83 -4.94
CA LEU A 330 -7.05 -11.55 -3.69
C LEU A 330 -6.80 -13.05 -3.96
N GLU A 331 -6.02 -13.69 -3.09
CA GLU A 331 -5.69 -15.10 -3.19
C GLU A 331 -6.88 -15.99 -2.78
N GLY A 332 -7.47 -16.69 -3.75
CA GLY A 332 -8.61 -17.59 -3.50
C GLY A 332 -9.79 -16.86 -2.83
N ASP A 333 -10.28 -17.43 -1.72
CA ASP A 333 -11.34 -16.82 -0.89
C ASP A 333 -10.79 -15.88 0.19
N SER A 334 -9.48 -15.63 0.21
CA SER A 334 -8.87 -14.70 1.16
C SER A 334 -9.51 -13.32 1.06
N LYS A 335 -9.61 -12.66 2.21
CA LYS A 335 -10.12 -11.30 2.32
C LYS A 335 -9.02 -10.26 2.47
N LEU A 336 -7.77 -10.64 2.75
CA LEU A 336 -6.69 -9.68 3.04
C LEU A 336 -5.40 -9.97 2.27
N VAL A 337 -5.25 -11.17 1.73
CA VAL A 337 -4.02 -11.58 1.07
C VAL A 337 -4.17 -11.36 -0.42
N SER A 338 -3.34 -10.47 -0.97
CA SER A 338 -3.23 -10.27 -2.41
C SER A 338 -2.54 -11.47 -3.07
N GLN A 339 -3.00 -11.85 -4.26
CA GLN A 339 -2.41 -12.89 -5.08
C GLN A 339 -1.02 -12.44 -5.55
N ALA A 340 0.04 -13.09 -5.07
CA ALA A 340 1.42 -12.68 -5.33
C ALA A 340 1.94 -13.12 -6.73
N ALA A 341 1.46 -14.25 -7.25
CA ALA A 341 1.91 -14.80 -8.52
C ALA A 341 0.81 -15.64 -9.21
N PRO A 342 0.40 -15.31 -10.45
CA PRO A 342 0.66 -14.02 -11.09
C PRO A 342 0.03 -12.89 -10.27
N ALA A 343 0.65 -11.71 -10.26
CA ALA A 343 -0.05 -10.51 -9.83
C ALA A 343 -1.09 -10.18 -10.91
N VAL A 344 -2.35 -9.99 -10.49
CA VAL A 344 -3.46 -9.61 -11.36
C VAL A 344 -4.07 -8.33 -10.83
N VAL A 345 -4.05 -7.29 -11.66
CA VAL A 345 -4.40 -5.93 -11.26
C VAL A 345 -5.33 -5.30 -12.29
N LEU A 346 -6.47 -4.74 -11.88
CA LEU A 346 -7.25 -3.83 -12.71
C LEU A 346 -6.90 -2.40 -12.32
N GLN A 347 -6.77 -1.53 -13.30
CA GLN A 347 -6.55 -0.11 -13.05
C GLN A 347 -7.89 0.63 -13.09
N GLY A 348 -8.18 1.39 -12.03
CA GLY A 348 -9.26 2.36 -12.03
C GLY A 348 -8.82 3.65 -12.71
N LEU A 349 -9.78 4.35 -13.32
CA LEU A 349 -9.63 5.73 -13.75
C LEU A 349 -10.11 6.63 -12.61
N THR A 350 -9.20 7.39 -12.01
CA THR A 350 -9.54 8.43 -11.04
C THR A 350 -10.07 9.66 -11.80
N ILE A 351 -11.34 10.00 -11.57
CA ILE A 351 -12.08 11.03 -12.29
C ILE A 351 -12.27 12.24 -11.37
N TYR A 352 -11.84 13.42 -11.84
CA TYR A 352 -12.05 14.69 -11.17
C TYR A 352 -13.39 15.31 -11.62
N GLU A 353 -14.38 15.26 -10.73
CA GLU A 353 -15.78 15.69 -10.94
C GLU A 353 -16.54 14.85 -11.97
N ASP A 354 -16.12 14.92 -13.24
CA ASP A 354 -16.60 14.15 -14.38
C ASP A 354 -15.47 13.99 -15.43
N LEU A 355 -15.64 13.11 -16.40
CA LEU A 355 -14.61 12.78 -17.38
C LEU A 355 -14.22 13.97 -18.27
N LEU A 356 -15.17 14.85 -18.61
CA LEU A 356 -14.90 16.03 -19.42
C LEU A 356 -14.09 17.06 -18.63
N THR A 357 -14.47 17.30 -17.38
CA THR A 357 -13.76 18.19 -16.46
C THR A 357 -12.36 17.65 -16.14
N THR A 358 -12.22 16.33 -16.03
CA THR A 358 -10.93 15.62 -15.89
C THR A 358 -10.04 15.87 -17.10
N ALA A 359 -10.57 15.71 -18.33
CA ALA A 359 -9.83 15.98 -19.56
C ALA A 359 -9.34 17.44 -19.63
N GLY A 360 -10.15 18.37 -19.11
CA GLY A 360 -9.79 19.78 -18.99
C GLY A 360 -8.65 20.09 -18.02
N GLN A 361 -8.21 19.12 -17.19
CA GLN A 361 -7.08 19.31 -16.26
C GLN A 361 -5.70 19.09 -16.89
N ILE A 362 -5.63 18.74 -18.18
CA ILE A 362 -4.35 18.69 -18.90
C ILE A 362 -3.70 20.08 -18.88
N GLY A 363 -2.52 20.18 -18.27
CA GLY A 363 -1.78 21.44 -18.14
C GLY A 363 -2.25 22.37 -17.01
N SER A 364 -3.12 21.89 -16.10
CA SER A 364 -3.47 22.58 -14.86
C SER A 364 -2.52 22.19 -13.72
N ASP A 365 -2.11 23.15 -12.89
CA ASP A 365 -1.22 22.94 -11.73
C ASP A 365 -1.99 22.77 -10.39
N ASP A 366 -3.31 23.03 -10.36
CA ASP A 366 -4.06 23.35 -9.13
C ASP A 366 -5.00 22.22 -8.60
N LEU A 367 -4.60 20.94 -8.67
CA LEU A 367 -5.48 19.84 -8.19
C LEU A 367 -5.42 19.53 -6.68
N ASN A 368 -4.65 20.29 -5.91
CA ASN A 368 -4.30 19.95 -4.53
C ASN A 368 -5.36 20.28 -3.47
N ASP A 369 -6.59 20.59 -3.88
CA ASP A 369 -7.68 20.89 -2.96
C ASP A 369 -8.23 19.62 -2.30
N PRO A 370 -8.37 19.59 -0.96
CA PRO A 370 -9.01 18.49 -0.24
C PRO A 370 -10.46 18.27 -0.70
N LYS A 371 -10.84 17.03 -1.00
CA LYS A 371 -12.22 16.63 -1.36
C LYS A 371 -12.77 15.62 -0.37
N GLU A 372 -14.09 15.67 -0.14
CA GLU A 372 -14.78 14.67 0.71
C GLU A 372 -15.03 13.34 -0.02
N SER A 373 -14.89 13.33 -1.35
CA SER A 373 -15.12 12.13 -2.16
C SER A 373 -14.26 12.08 -3.41
N ALA A 374 -14.07 10.87 -3.93
CA ALA A 374 -13.49 10.62 -5.22
C ALA A 374 -14.37 9.73 -6.10
N LEU A 375 -14.27 9.95 -7.41
CA LEU A 375 -14.96 9.14 -8.41
C LEU A 375 -13.93 8.23 -9.10
N VAL A 376 -14.20 6.93 -9.10
CA VAL A 376 -13.36 5.93 -9.76
C VAL A 376 -14.19 5.18 -10.80
N GLY A 377 -13.76 5.21 -12.06
CA GLY A 377 -14.28 4.36 -13.12
C GLY A 377 -13.44 3.09 -13.26
N VAL A 378 -14.00 1.93 -12.96
CA VAL A 378 -13.31 0.64 -13.15
C VAL A 378 -13.20 0.36 -14.64
N ARG A 379 -11.97 0.19 -15.12
CA ARG A 379 -11.70 -0.17 -16.52
C ARG A 379 -11.81 -1.69 -16.68
N PRO A 380 -12.45 -2.20 -17.74
CA PRO A 380 -12.54 -3.64 -17.97
C PRO A 380 -11.27 -4.20 -18.61
N ALA A 381 -10.14 -3.94 -17.94
CA ALA A 381 -8.83 -4.40 -18.33
C ALA A 381 -8.04 -4.86 -17.09
N ALA A 382 -7.39 -6.01 -17.21
CA ALA A 382 -6.57 -6.62 -16.15
C ALA A 382 -5.15 -6.85 -16.63
N LEU A 383 -4.18 -6.32 -15.90
CA LEU A 383 -2.76 -6.57 -16.09
C LEU A 383 -2.36 -7.83 -15.30
N CYS A 384 -1.84 -8.83 -15.99
CA CYS A 384 -1.35 -10.07 -15.41
C CYS A 384 0.14 -10.24 -15.65
N MET A 385 0.91 -10.49 -14.60
CA MET A 385 2.36 -10.72 -14.73
C MET A 385 2.89 -11.54 -13.55
N HIS A 386 4.09 -12.13 -13.69
CA HIS A 386 4.80 -12.73 -12.56
C HIS A 386 5.87 -11.75 -12.05
N PRO A 387 5.63 -11.02 -10.94
CA PRO A 387 6.49 -9.90 -10.56
C PRO A 387 7.97 -10.28 -10.41
N THR A 388 8.24 -11.46 -9.84
CA THR A 388 9.58 -11.99 -9.56
C THR A 388 10.28 -12.64 -10.77
N ASP A 389 9.57 -12.86 -11.88
CA ASP A 389 10.08 -13.47 -13.11
C ASP A 389 9.77 -12.59 -14.35
N PRO A 390 10.52 -11.49 -14.55
CA PRO A 390 10.31 -10.58 -15.69
C PRO A 390 10.45 -11.25 -17.05
N ALA A 391 11.18 -12.38 -17.15
CA ALA A 391 11.40 -13.09 -18.41
C ALA A 391 10.13 -13.73 -18.97
N ARG A 392 9.11 -13.97 -18.12
CA ARG A 392 7.78 -14.43 -18.56
C ARG A 392 6.92 -13.33 -19.17
N GLY A 393 7.35 -12.07 -19.09
CA GLY A 393 6.58 -10.92 -19.54
C GLY A 393 5.30 -10.70 -18.73
N GLY A 394 4.34 -10.03 -19.35
CA GLY A 394 3.01 -9.77 -18.83
C GLY A 394 1.98 -9.60 -19.95
N VAL A 395 0.70 -9.64 -19.61
CA VAL A 395 -0.40 -9.37 -20.54
C VAL A 395 -1.36 -8.35 -19.95
N LEU A 396 -1.77 -7.38 -20.76
CA LEU A 396 -2.94 -6.55 -20.51
C LEU A 396 -4.13 -7.21 -21.18
N VAL A 397 -4.99 -7.83 -20.39
CA VAL A 397 -6.23 -8.46 -20.86
C VAL A 397 -7.31 -7.41 -20.91
N ILE A 398 -7.91 -7.19 -22.07
CA ILE A 398 -9.06 -6.31 -22.25
C ILE A 398 -10.26 -7.19 -22.59
N SER A 399 -11.38 -7.01 -21.90
CA SER A 399 -12.54 -7.89 -22.06
C SER A 399 -13.01 -7.99 -23.51
N HIS A 400 -13.08 -6.87 -24.23
CA HIS A 400 -13.49 -6.77 -25.64
C HIS A 400 -12.60 -5.78 -26.41
N ALA A 401 -12.44 -6.01 -27.71
CA ALA A 401 -11.68 -5.10 -28.58
C ALA A 401 -12.44 -3.81 -28.89
N GLU A 402 -13.78 -3.89 -28.91
CA GLU A 402 -14.69 -2.80 -29.22
C GLU A 402 -15.77 -2.69 -28.12
N ASP A 403 -16.32 -1.50 -27.96
CA ASP A 403 -17.56 -1.29 -27.23
C ASP A 403 -18.77 -1.89 -27.99
N ARG A 404 -19.99 -1.71 -27.47
CA ARG A 404 -21.21 -2.22 -28.12
C ARG A 404 -21.63 -1.42 -29.36
N GLU A 405 -21.06 -0.24 -29.59
CA GLU A 405 -21.29 0.58 -30.78
C GLU A 405 -20.27 0.34 -31.90
N GLY A 406 -19.24 -0.49 -31.64
CA GLY A 406 -18.16 -0.79 -32.58
C GLY A 406 -17.01 0.22 -32.54
N ASN A 407 -16.91 1.05 -31.49
CA ASN A 407 -15.75 1.89 -31.27
C ASN A 407 -14.62 1.05 -30.64
N PRO A 408 -13.37 1.15 -31.15
CA PRO A 408 -12.25 0.41 -30.58
C PRO A 408 -11.90 0.94 -29.18
N ILE A 409 -11.64 0.02 -28.23
CA ILE A 409 -11.18 0.38 -26.87
C ILE A 409 -9.74 0.90 -26.90
N ILE A 410 -8.90 0.26 -27.70
CA ILE A 410 -7.55 0.75 -28.04
C ILE A 410 -7.49 0.72 -29.56
N ALA A 411 -7.26 1.89 -30.17
CA ALA A 411 -7.08 1.99 -31.61
C ALA A 411 -5.87 1.15 -32.06
N GLU A 412 -5.96 0.53 -33.24
CA GLU A 412 -4.91 -0.37 -33.76
C GLU A 412 -3.55 0.33 -33.83
N GLU A 413 -3.53 1.60 -34.24
CA GLU A 413 -2.35 2.44 -34.27
C GLU A 413 -1.76 2.75 -32.88
N GLY A 414 -2.58 2.75 -31.82
CA GLY A 414 -2.16 3.07 -30.45
C GLY A 414 -1.76 1.86 -29.61
N ALA A 415 -2.07 0.64 -30.06
CA ALA A 415 -1.77 -0.59 -29.31
C ALA A 415 -0.27 -0.76 -29.03
N ALA A 416 0.59 -0.46 -30.01
CA ALA A 416 2.04 -0.56 -29.85
C ALA A 416 2.59 0.44 -28.81
N ASP A 417 2.04 1.66 -28.79
CA ASP A 417 2.45 2.70 -27.84
C ASP A 417 2.03 2.33 -26.40
N VAL A 418 0.83 1.76 -26.23
CA VAL A 418 0.36 1.23 -24.94
C VAL A 418 1.25 0.08 -24.46
N GLU A 419 1.56 -0.88 -25.34
CA GLU A 419 2.46 -1.99 -25.01
C GLU A 419 3.85 -1.48 -24.61
N GLU A 420 4.41 -0.50 -25.34
CA GLU A 420 5.71 0.09 -25.03
C GLU A 420 5.69 0.83 -23.69
N ALA A 421 4.68 1.68 -23.45
CA ALA A 421 4.54 2.44 -22.22
C ALA A 421 4.44 1.52 -20.99
N LEU A 422 3.57 0.51 -21.04
CA LEU A 422 3.44 -0.48 -19.97
C LEU A 422 4.71 -1.33 -19.82
N SER A 423 5.35 -1.68 -20.93
CA SER A 423 6.60 -2.46 -20.88
C SER A 423 7.72 -1.70 -20.20
N ARG A 424 7.81 -0.39 -20.46
CA ARG A 424 8.76 0.52 -19.82
C ARG A 424 8.45 0.67 -18.34
N GLN A 425 7.19 0.91 -17.99
CA GLN A 425 6.74 1.07 -16.60
C GLN A 425 7.05 -0.15 -15.74
N PHE A 426 6.77 -1.36 -16.24
CA PHE A 426 6.94 -2.60 -15.46
C PHE A 426 8.26 -3.33 -15.71
N GLY A 427 9.15 -2.76 -16.53
CA GLY A 427 10.47 -3.31 -16.84
C GLY A 427 10.43 -4.70 -17.49
N ARG A 428 9.40 -5.01 -18.26
CA ARG A 428 9.16 -6.34 -18.87
C ARG A 428 8.27 -6.21 -20.11
N ALA A 429 8.33 -7.16 -21.03
CA ALA A 429 7.44 -7.12 -22.21
C ALA A 429 5.98 -7.32 -21.79
N ILE A 430 5.12 -6.35 -22.09
CA ILE A 430 3.66 -6.41 -21.91
C ILE A 430 2.99 -6.53 -23.28
N LYS A 431 2.00 -7.42 -23.38
CA LYS A 431 1.20 -7.62 -24.60
C LYS A 431 -0.28 -7.42 -24.36
N ILE A 432 -0.96 -6.79 -25.30
CA ILE A 432 -2.41 -6.65 -25.26
C ILE A 432 -3.04 -7.95 -25.77
N VAL A 433 -4.03 -8.45 -25.04
CA VAL A 433 -4.82 -9.63 -25.40
C VAL A 433 -6.28 -9.35 -25.14
N TYR A 434 -7.16 -9.80 -26.02
CA TYR A 434 -8.62 -9.71 -25.81
C TYR A 434 -9.15 -11.02 -25.26
N GLY A 435 -9.95 -10.94 -24.20
CA GLY A 435 -10.60 -12.11 -23.58
C GLY A 435 -11.07 -11.84 -22.17
N CYS A 436 -11.70 -12.84 -21.57
CA CYS A 436 -12.40 -12.64 -20.30
C CYS A 436 -11.45 -12.32 -19.15
N LEU A 437 -11.87 -11.35 -18.33
CA LEU A 437 -11.14 -10.90 -17.16
C LEU A 437 -10.98 -12.03 -16.14
N PRO A 438 -9.87 -12.08 -15.40
CA PRO A 438 -9.65 -13.15 -14.43
C PRO A 438 -10.69 -13.06 -13.31
N GLU A 439 -11.51 -14.10 -13.16
CA GLU A 439 -12.51 -14.16 -12.10
C GLU A 439 -11.87 -14.17 -10.71
N GLY A 440 -12.54 -13.55 -9.73
CA GLY A 440 -12.09 -13.50 -8.35
C GLY A 440 -12.48 -12.22 -7.62
N ARG A 441 -12.03 -12.11 -6.37
CA ARG A 441 -12.24 -10.92 -5.54
C ARG A 441 -11.01 -10.02 -5.64
N TYR A 442 -11.24 -8.72 -5.58
CA TYR A 442 -10.23 -7.69 -5.76
C TYR A 442 -10.35 -6.66 -4.65
N ALA A 443 -9.21 -6.37 -4.00
CA ALA A 443 -9.07 -5.27 -3.06
C ALA A 443 -8.85 -3.96 -3.82
N LEU A 444 -9.54 -2.90 -3.42
CA LEU A 444 -9.36 -1.55 -3.93
C LEU A 444 -8.32 -0.82 -3.08
N ASN A 445 -7.30 -0.29 -3.74
CA ASN A 445 -6.22 0.48 -3.16
C ASN A 445 -6.29 1.91 -3.71
N LEU A 446 -6.26 2.91 -2.84
CA LEU A 446 -5.98 4.30 -3.21
C LEU A 446 -4.55 4.63 -2.80
N ILE A 447 -3.74 5.14 -3.73
CA ILE A 447 -2.31 5.43 -3.49
C ILE A 447 -2.01 6.88 -3.91
N TYR A 448 -1.43 7.68 -3.02
CA TYR A 448 -0.89 9.00 -3.36
C TYR A 448 0.50 8.92 -3.97
N GLY A 449 0.92 9.98 -4.67
CA GLY A 449 2.27 10.09 -5.22
C GLY A 449 3.36 10.11 -4.15
N THR A 450 3.01 10.40 -2.89
CA THR A 450 3.89 10.26 -1.72
C THR A 450 4.07 8.82 -1.25
N GLY A 451 3.39 7.85 -1.86
CA GLY A 451 3.38 6.43 -1.48
C GLY A 451 2.42 6.07 -0.35
N GLN A 452 1.77 7.06 0.27
CA GLN A 452 0.74 6.82 1.28
C GLN A 452 -0.47 6.19 0.61
N ALA A 453 -0.94 5.07 1.16
CA ALA A 453 -2.01 4.29 0.56
C ALA A 453 -3.02 3.80 1.59
N TRP A 454 -4.20 3.44 1.10
CA TRP A 454 -5.24 2.78 1.86
C TRP A 454 -5.87 1.68 1.03
N THR A 455 -6.19 0.56 1.66
CA THR A 455 -6.72 -0.62 0.99
C THR A 455 -8.03 -1.02 1.64
N VAL A 456 -9.03 -1.39 0.83
CA VAL A 456 -10.21 -2.11 1.29
C VAL A 456 -10.40 -3.36 0.44
N PRO A 457 -10.72 -4.53 1.04
CA PRO A 457 -10.88 -4.76 2.46
C PRO A 457 -9.55 -4.69 3.25
N ASN A 458 -9.63 -4.40 4.55
CA ASN A 458 -8.47 -4.38 5.47
C ASN A 458 -8.83 -4.98 6.85
N GLU A 459 -7.87 -5.00 7.78
CA GLU A 459 -8.01 -5.63 9.09
C GLU A 459 -9.11 -4.97 9.93
N ALA A 460 -9.44 -3.70 9.71
CA ALA A 460 -10.57 -3.05 10.40
C ALA A 460 -11.92 -3.63 9.95
N GLY A 461 -12.03 -4.10 8.70
CA GLY A 461 -13.26 -4.66 8.13
C GLY A 461 -13.35 -6.18 8.10
N VAL A 462 -12.26 -6.90 8.35
CA VAL A 462 -12.20 -8.36 8.19
C VAL A 462 -11.70 -9.01 9.47
N CYS A 463 -12.35 -10.08 9.92
CA CYS A 463 -11.85 -10.90 11.03
C CYS A 463 -10.73 -11.81 10.54
N ALA A 464 -9.63 -11.89 11.30
CA ALA A 464 -8.59 -12.87 11.05
C ALA A 464 -9.16 -14.30 11.21
N PRO A 465 -8.57 -15.31 10.54
CA PRO A 465 -9.04 -16.70 10.66
C PRO A 465 -9.08 -17.24 12.11
N SER A 466 -8.22 -16.70 12.98
CA SER A 466 -8.15 -17.03 14.41
C SER A 466 -9.14 -16.25 15.28
N GLU A 467 -9.80 -15.22 14.76
CA GLU A 467 -10.71 -14.39 15.52
C GLU A 467 -12.15 -14.89 15.38
N PRO A 468 -12.87 -15.17 16.49
CA PRO A 468 -14.28 -15.48 16.42
C PRO A 468 -15.06 -14.25 15.94
N ALA A 469 -16.05 -14.45 15.07
CA ALA A 469 -16.94 -13.39 14.59
C ALA A 469 -18.34 -13.54 15.22
N PRO A 470 -18.54 -13.15 16.50
CA PRO A 470 -19.80 -13.35 17.20
C PRO A 470 -20.94 -12.51 16.63
N SER A 471 -20.62 -11.44 15.89
CA SER A 471 -21.57 -10.59 15.18
C SER A 471 -20.94 -9.99 13.93
N ALA A 472 -21.74 -9.30 13.11
CA ALA A 472 -21.23 -8.59 11.94
C ALA A 472 -20.32 -7.39 12.29
N GLU A 473 -20.34 -6.91 13.54
CA GLU A 473 -19.64 -5.69 13.98
C GLU A 473 -18.46 -5.96 14.93
N ILE A 474 -18.13 -7.24 15.19
CA ILE A 474 -17.10 -7.61 16.16
C ILE A 474 -16.24 -8.75 15.60
N CYS A 475 -14.92 -8.60 15.69
CA CYS A 475 -13.94 -9.66 15.49
C CYS A 475 -13.20 -9.87 16.81
N GLY A 476 -13.35 -11.03 17.44
CA GLY A 476 -12.77 -11.27 18.77
C GLY A 476 -13.21 -10.22 19.79
N ALA A 477 -12.26 -9.41 20.27
CA ALA A 477 -12.49 -8.31 21.21
C ALA A 477 -12.53 -6.92 20.54
N ARG A 478 -12.22 -6.82 19.25
CA ARG A 478 -12.14 -5.53 18.53
C ARG A 478 -13.41 -5.27 17.71
N PRO A 479 -13.77 -3.99 17.50
CA PRO A 479 -14.83 -3.63 16.58
C PRO A 479 -14.43 -3.98 15.13
N ARG A 480 -15.45 -4.32 14.34
CA ARG A 480 -15.35 -4.49 12.88
C ARG A 480 -16.11 -3.36 12.19
N LEU A 481 -15.48 -2.75 11.20
CA LEU A 481 -16.03 -1.68 10.38
C LEU A 481 -16.53 -2.26 9.06
N THR A 482 -17.84 -2.40 8.88
CA THR A 482 -18.41 -2.99 7.66
C THR A 482 -18.02 -2.22 6.40
N SER A 483 -17.81 -0.90 6.52
CA SER A 483 -17.34 -0.07 5.39
C SER A 483 -15.95 -0.44 4.87
N GLN A 484 -15.15 -1.15 5.67
CA GLN A 484 -13.78 -1.55 5.37
C GLN A 484 -13.67 -3.01 4.89
N ASP A 485 -14.79 -3.67 4.54
CA ASP A 485 -14.84 -5.03 3.96
C ASP A 485 -15.25 -5.04 2.48
N ALA A 486 -15.32 -3.86 1.85
CA ALA A 486 -15.80 -3.72 0.48
C ALA A 486 -14.83 -4.35 -0.54
N VAL A 487 -15.36 -5.13 -1.47
CA VAL A 487 -14.59 -5.73 -2.59
C VAL A 487 -15.25 -5.46 -3.95
N LEU A 488 -14.42 -5.41 -4.98
CA LEU A 488 -14.85 -5.68 -6.35
C LEU A 488 -14.71 -7.18 -6.62
N ARG A 489 -15.69 -7.79 -7.28
CA ARG A 489 -15.63 -9.18 -7.73
C ARG A 489 -15.81 -9.23 -9.25
N VAL A 490 -14.86 -9.85 -9.92
CA VAL A 490 -15.06 -10.30 -11.30
C VAL A 490 -15.74 -11.66 -11.23
N GLY A 491 -17.00 -11.72 -11.65
CA GLY A 491 -17.84 -12.91 -11.61
C GLY A 491 -17.85 -13.69 -12.93
N PRO A 492 -18.70 -14.72 -13.04
CA PRO A 492 -18.92 -15.44 -14.28
C PRO A 492 -19.35 -14.51 -15.43
N PRO A 493 -19.12 -14.91 -16.69
CA PRO A 493 -19.51 -14.09 -17.83
C PRO A 493 -21.02 -14.09 -18.06
N ASP A 494 -21.51 -13.00 -18.63
CA ASP A 494 -22.88 -12.88 -19.13
C ASP A 494 -23.05 -13.67 -20.44
N ASP A 495 -22.00 -13.73 -21.28
CA ASP A 495 -21.88 -14.58 -22.47
C ASP A 495 -20.78 -15.66 -22.30
N PRO A 496 -21.15 -16.86 -21.81
CA PRO A 496 -20.20 -17.97 -21.70
C PRO A 496 -19.62 -18.45 -23.03
N ALA A 497 -20.28 -18.21 -24.16
CA ALA A 497 -19.76 -18.60 -25.48
C ALA A 497 -18.60 -17.67 -25.87
N TYR A 498 -18.73 -16.37 -25.59
CA TYR A 498 -17.64 -15.42 -25.79
C TYR A 498 -16.37 -15.84 -25.04
N CYS A 499 -16.47 -16.17 -23.75
CA CYS A 499 -15.32 -16.61 -22.96
C CYS A 499 -14.77 -17.99 -23.35
N ALA A 500 -15.57 -18.84 -24.00
CA ALA A 500 -15.06 -20.09 -24.55
C ALA A 500 -14.17 -19.84 -25.78
N GLU A 501 -14.48 -18.83 -26.58
CA GLU A 501 -13.69 -18.41 -27.74
C GLU A 501 -12.51 -17.50 -27.37
N HIS A 502 -12.69 -16.66 -26.35
CA HIS A 502 -11.72 -15.69 -25.84
C HIS A 502 -11.45 -15.93 -24.33
N PRO A 503 -10.83 -17.07 -23.98
CA PRO A 503 -10.62 -17.42 -22.58
C PRO A 503 -9.66 -16.46 -21.90
N THR A 504 -9.78 -16.36 -20.57
CA THR A 504 -8.77 -15.68 -19.75
C THR A 504 -7.37 -16.25 -20.08
N PRO A 505 -6.40 -15.38 -20.40
CA PRO A 505 -5.05 -15.83 -20.75
C PRO A 505 -4.41 -16.68 -19.64
N ALA A 506 -3.69 -17.73 -20.03
CA ALA A 506 -3.04 -18.64 -19.10
C ALA A 506 -2.04 -17.94 -18.15
N LEU A 507 -1.48 -16.78 -18.55
CA LEU A 507 -0.60 -15.98 -17.70
C LEU A 507 -1.31 -15.32 -16.52
N CYS A 508 -2.64 -15.23 -16.55
CA CYS A 508 -3.47 -14.72 -15.46
C CYS A 508 -3.96 -15.82 -14.50
N ALA A 509 -3.72 -17.08 -14.84
CA ALA A 509 -4.07 -18.21 -13.99
C ALA A 509 -2.95 -18.45 -12.94
N PRO A 510 -3.31 -18.80 -11.69
CA PRO A 510 -2.36 -19.15 -10.63
C PRO A 510 -1.52 -20.39 -10.95
#